data_AF-A0A937BAE1-F1
#
_entry.id   AF-A0A937BAE1-F1
#
_cell.length_a   1.000
_cell.length_b   1.000
_cell.length_c   1.000
_cell.angle_alpha   90.00
_cell.angle_beta   90.00
_cell.angle_gamma   90.00
#
_symmetry.space_group_name_H-M   'P 1'
#
loop_
_entity.id
_entity.type
_entity.pdbx_description
1 polymer ?
#
loop_
_entity_poly.entity_id
_entity_poly.type
_entity_poly.pdbx_seq_one_letter_code
_entity_poly.pdbx_strand_id
1 'polypeptide(L)'
;RAAGGERAVPPARTPWERLEAACVAHLQSLLADRAHAAVMTADLGRLEPVLKRRLVTMRDGYEKRFVELVAALPLPRGTDRTLWRLQLLGALNWTPTWYRRGRKSPATIGRALVAVLR
;
A
#
# COMPACT_ATOMS: atom_id res chain seq x y z
N ARG A 1 43.11 19.62 14.89
CA ARG A 1 41.78 19.05 15.21
C ARG A 1 40.80 19.48 14.14
N ALA A 2 40.50 18.62 13.18
CA ALA A 2 39.36 18.79 12.28
C ALA A 2 38.29 17.79 12.73
N ALA A 3 37.16 18.30 13.19
CA ALA A 3 36.04 17.50 13.68
C ALA A 3 35.33 16.86 12.48
N GLY A 4 35.41 15.53 12.38
CA GLY A 4 34.59 14.75 11.47
C GLY A 4 33.15 14.79 11.96
N GLY A 5 32.29 15.50 11.21
CA GLY A 5 30.85 15.40 11.40
C GLY A 5 30.36 14.08 10.84
N GLU A 6 30.28 13.05 11.67
CA GLU A 6 29.47 11.87 11.35
C GLU A 6 28.03 12.34 11.20
N ARG A 7 27.58 12.41 9.94
CA ARG A 7 26.14 12.49 9.65
C ARG A 7 25.53 11.21 10.20
N ALA A 8 24.79 11.34 11.31
CA ALA A 8 24.01 10.25 11.87
C ALA A 8 23.08 9.71 10.76
N VAL A 9 23.36 8.48 10.33
CA VAL A 9 22.49 7.76 9.40
C VAL A 9 21.20 7.47 10.17
N PRO A 10 20.02 7.87 9.67
CA PRO A 10 18.77 7.60 10.36
C PRO A 10 18.60 6.08 10.53
N PRO A 11 18.06 5.62 11.67
CA PRO A 11 17.89 4.20 11.93
C PRO A 11 17.07 3.54 10.82
N ALA A 12 17.45 2.31 10.46
CA ALA A 12 16.70 1.53 9.48
C ALA A 12 15.26 1.33 9.96
N ARG A 13 14.29 1.60 9.07
CA ARG A 13 12.87 1.41 9.37
C ARG A 13 12.57 -0.05 9.71
N THR A 14 11.77 -0.26 10.75
CA THR A 14 11.19 -1.56 11.09
C THR A 14 10.29 -2.08 9.96
N PRO A 15 10.02 -3.40 9.89
CA PRO A 15 9.11 -3.96 8.88
C PRO A 15 7.72 -3.28 8.85
N TRP A 16 7.18 -2.94 10.03
CA TRP A 16 5.92 -2.22 10.16
C TRP A 16 5.98 -0.80 9.59
N GLU A 17 7.04 -0.04 9.89
CA GLU A 17 7.23 1.32 9.35
C GLU A 17 7.43 1.30 7.82
N ARG A 18 8.07 0.26 7.28
CA ARG A 18 8.22 0.08 5.82
C ARG A 18 6.87 -0.18 5.16
N LEU A 19 6.04 -1.04 5.75
CA LEU A 19 4.69 -1.29 5.26
C LEU A 19 3.84 -0.02 5.35
N GLU A 20 3.86 0.67 6.49
CA GLU A 20 3.13 1.92 6.69
C GLU A 20 3.50 2.96 5.62
N ALA A 21 4.79 3.17 5.39
CA ALA A 21 5.27 4.09 4.36
C ALA A 21 4.77 3.68 2.95
N ALA A 22 4.72 2.38 2.64
CA ALA A 22 4.19 1.90 1.38
C ALA A 22 2.67 2.14 1.25
N CYS A 23 1.89 1.90 2.30
CA CYS A 23 0.46 2.18 2.33
C CYS A 23 0.16 3.67 2.16
N VAL A 24 0.93 4.54 2.82
CA VAL A 24 0.82 5.99 2.68
C VAL A 24 1.13 6.44 1.25
N ALA A 25 2.25 5.99 0.68
CA ALA A 25 2.64 6.34 -0.68
C ALA A 25 1.61 5.85 -1.71
N HIS A 26 1.07 4.64 -1.50
CA HIS A 26 0.00 4.07 -2.33
C HIS A 26 -1.23 4.95 -2.33
N LEU A 27 -1.76 5.30 -1.15
CA LEU A 27 -2.96 6.15 -1.07
C LEU A 27 -2.72 7.56 -1.60
N GLN A 28 -1.52 8.12 -1.43
CA GLN A 28 -1.17 9.41 -2.02
C GLN A 28 -1.22 9.35 -3.55
N SER A 29 -0.63 8.32 -4.17
CA SER A 29 -0.69 8.11 -5.62
C SER A 29 -2.13 7.87 -6.09
N LEU A 30 -2.83 6.96 -5.42
CA LEU A 30 -4.17 6.53 -5.77
C LEU A 30 -5.20 7.68 -5.71
N LEU A 31 -5.05 8.60 -4.76
CA LEU A 31 -5.99 9.70 -4.53
C LEU A 31 -5.55 11.03 -5.17
N ALA A 32 -4.33 11.10 -5.70
CA ALA A 32 -3.85 12.25 -6.47
C ALA A 32 -4.37 12.23 -7.91
N ASP A 33 -4.58 11.05 -8.49
CA ASP A 33 -4.97 10.88 -9.89
C ASP A 33 -6.28 10.09 -10.02
N ARG A 34 -7.31 10.75 -10.58
CA ARG A 34 -8.62 10.12 -10.84
C ARG A 34 -8.53 8.96 -11.84
N ALA A 35 -7.61 9.00 -12.80
CA ALA A 35 -7.40 7.91 -13.75
C ALA A 35 -6.80 6.68 -13.06
N HIS A 36 -5.85 6.88 -12.15
CA HIS A 36 -5.28 5.83 -11.30
C HIS A 36 -6.35 5.21 -10.38
N ALA A 37 -7.21 6.03 -9.76
CA ALA A 37 -8.34 5.55 -8.98
C ALA A 37 -9.28 4.67 -9.82
N ALA A 38 -9.69 5.13 -11.01
CA ALA A 38 -10.55 4.37 -11.91
C ALA A 38 -9.93 3.03 -12.33
N VAL A 39 -8.62 3.00 -12.60
CA VAL A 39 -7.86 1.78 -12.91
C VAL A 39 -7.91 0.78 -11.75
N MET A 40 -7.83 1.24 -10.50
CA MET A 40 -7.79 0.36 -9.32
C MET A 40 -9.18 -0.09 -8.86
N THR A 41 -10.22 0.71 -9.11
CA THR A 41 -11.61 0.38 -8.78
C THR A 41 -12.40 -0.27 -9.92
N ALA A 42 -11.80 -0.44 -11.11
CA ALA A 42 -12.48 -1.03 -12.26
C ALA A 42 -12.94 -2.47 -11.98
N ASP A 43 -14.21 -2.75 -12.32
CA ASP A 43 -14.80 -4.08 -12.31
C ASP A 43 -14.21 -4.91 -13.45
N LEU A 44 -13.25 -5.78 -13.12
CA LEU A 44 -12.58 -6.67 -14.07
C LEU A 44 -13.52 -7.69 -14.72
N GLY A 45 -14.72 -7.92 -14.16
CA GLY A 45 -15.74 -8.80 -14.73
C GLY A 45 -16.41 -8.22 -15.96
N ARG A 46 -16.38 -6.88 -16.12
CA ARG A 46 -17.04 -6.15 -17.22
C ARG A 46 -16.07 -5.69 -18.32
N LEU A 47 -14.80 -6.05 -18.22
CA LEU A 47 -13.78 -5.61 -19.17
C LEU A 47 -13.49 -6.67 -20.22
N GLU A 48 -13.27 -6.20 -21.44
CA GLU A 48 -12.74 -7.02 -22.53
C GLU A 48 -11.47 -7.75 -22.11
N PRO A 49 -11.28 -9.02 -22.50
CA PRO A 49 -10.17 -9.85 -22.01
C PRO A 49 -8.78 -9.23 -22.16
N VAL A 50 -8.55 -8.48 -23.25
CA VAL A 50 -7.28 -7.80 -23.50
C VAL A 50 -7.02 -6.67 -22.50
N LEU A 51 -8.06 -5.90 -22.17
CA LEU A 51 -7.98 -4.78 -21.22
C LEU A 51 -7.88 -5.31 -19.79
N LYS A 52 -8.63 -6.38 -19.47
CA LYS A 52 -8.53 -7.10 -18.20
C LYS A 52 -7.10 -7.59 -17.95
N ARG A 53 -6.47 -8.28 -18.91
CA ARG A 53 -5.08 -8.74 -18.79
C ARG A 53 -4.11 -7.59 -18.54
N ARG A 54 -4.25 -6.49 -19.29
CA ARG A 54 -3.39 -5.32 -19.14
C ARG A 54 -3.52 -4.68 -17.75
N LEU A 55 -4.75 -4.57 -17.24
CA LEU A 55 -4.99 -4.06 -15.88
C LEU A 55 -4.48 -5.01 -14.80
N VAL A 56 -4.63 -6.32 -14.97
CA VAL A 56 -4.05 -7.33 -14.06
C VAL A 56 -2.54 -7.18 -14.01
N THR A 57 -1.85 -7.14 -15.16
CA THR A 57 -0.39 -6.96 -15.19
C THR A 57 0.07 -5.66 -14.54
N MET A 58 -0.67 -4.56 -14.75
CA MET A 58 -0.40 -3.30 -14.06
C MET A 58 -0.54 -3.45 -12.55
N ARG A 59 -1.59 -4.14 -12.08
CA ARG A 59 -1.85 -4.40 -10.65
C ARG A 59 -0.82 -5.37 -10.04
N ASP A 60 -0.37 -6.40 -10.76
CA ASP A 60 0.59 -7.41 -10.30
C ASP A 60 1.94 -6.81 -9.90
N GLY A 61 2.42 -5.82 -10.65
CA GLY A 61 3.66 -5.10 -10.32
C GLY A 61 3.58 -4.38 -8.96
N TYR A 62 2.41 -3.86 -8.60
CA TYR A 62 2.17 -3.26 -7.28
C TYR A 62 2.03 -4.31 -6.19
N GLU A 63 1.31 -5.40 -6.45
CA GLU A 63 1.13 -6.49 -5.49
C GLU A 63 2.45 -7.14 -5.09
N LYS A 64 3.40 -7.29 -6.03
CA LYS A 64 4.71 -7.87 -5.75
C LYS A 64 5.46 -7.16 -4.61
N ARG A 65 5.40 -5.83 -4.56
CA ARG A 65 6.02 -5.05 -3.46
C ARG A 65 5.36 -5.36 -2.12
N PHE A 66 4.04 -5.53 -2.09
CA PHE A 66 3.33 -5.87 -0.86
C PHE A 66 3.59 -7.31 -0.41
N VAL A 67 3.86 -8.24 -1.34
CA VAL A 67 4.32 -9.60 -0.97
C VAL A 67 5.60 -9.52 -0.15
N GLU A 68 6.60 -8.78 -0.61
CA GLU A 68 7.89 -8.64 0.07
C GLU A 68 7.75 -7.94 1.43
N LEU A 69 6.93 -6.89 1.51
CA LEU A 69 6.69 -6.16 2.75
C LEU A 69 5.99 -7.03 3.80
N VAL A 70 4.97 -7.79 3.40
CA VAL A 70 4.24 -8.69 4.30
C VAL A 70 5.08 -9.89 4.73
N ALA A 71 5.93 -10.41 3.85
CA ALA A 71 6.86 -11.48 4.19
C ALA A 71 7.85 -11.09 5.30
N ALA A 72 8.24 -9.82 5.36
CA ALA A 72 9.15 -9.29 6.37
C ALA A 72 8.48 -9.00 7.74
N LEU A 73 7.16 -9.08 7.85
CA LEU A 73 6.46 -8.78 9.10
C LEU A 73 6.62 -9.90 10.14
N PRO A 74 6.80 -9.55 11.42
CA PRO A 74 6.84 -10.51 12.52
C PRO A 74 5.42 -10.96 12.92
N LEU A 75 4.67 -11.53 11.98
CA LEU A 75 3.31 -12.01 12.21
C LEU A 75 3.31 -13.33 13.02
N PRO A 76 2.25 -13.61 13.80
CA PRO A 76 2.09 -14.87 14.50
C PRO A 76 2.27 -16.11 13.60
N ARG A 77 2.74 -17.21 14.20
CA ARG A 77 2.81 -18.49 13.48
C ARG A 77 1.39 -18.92 13.11
N GLY A 78 1.20 -19.38 11.88
CA GLY A 78 -0.11 -19.78 11.36
C GLY A 78 -0.90 -18.65 10.68
N THR A 79 -0.44 -17.39 10.70
CA THR A 79 -1.08 -16.34 9.90
C THR A 79 -0.97 -16.65 8.41
N ASP A 80 -2.11 -16.73 7.73
CA ASP A 80 -2.18 -16.76 6.27
C ASP A 80 -1.77 -15.38 5.73
N ARG A 81 -0.52 -15.27 5.29
CA ARG A 81 0.06 -14.03 4.74
C ARG A 81 -0.60 -13.60 3.44
N THR A 82 -1.20 -14.53 2.68
CA THR A 82 -1.92 -14.20 1.45
C THR A 82 -3.22 -13.49 1.79
N LEU A 83 -4.05 -14.08 2.66
CA LEU A 83 -5.30 -13.46 3.09
C LEU A 83 -5.05 -12.14 3.83
N TRP A 84 -4.04 -12.10 4.70
CA TRP A 84 -3.63 -10.88 5.40
C TRP A 84 -3.30 -9.74 4.40
N ARG A 85 -2.48 -10.04 3.39
CA ARG A 85 -2.11 -9.08 2.34
C ARG A 85 -3.33 -8.65 1.51
N LEU A 86 -4.19 -9.59 1.13
CA LEU A 86 -5.39 -9.30 0.33
C LEU A 86 -6.39 -8.42 1.10
N GLN A 87 -6.54 -8.62 2.40
CA GLN A 87 -7.36 -7.75 3.26
C GLN A 87 -6.84 -6.31 3.24
N LEU A 88 -5.53 -6.11 3.45
CA LEU A 88 -4.90 -4.79 3.41
C LEU A 88 -5.06 -4.12 2.03
N LEU A 89 -4.74 -4.85 0.96
CA LEU A 89 -4.87 -4.34 -0.41
C LEU A 89 -6.33 -4.02 -0.77
N GLY A 90 -7.27 -4.84 -0.34
CA GLY A 90 -8.70 -4.58 -0.49
C GLY A 90 -9.12 -3.27 0.18
N ALA A 91 -8.71 -3.05 1.43
CA ALA A 91 -9.00 -1.81 2.16
C ALA A 91 -8.38 -0.57 1.48
N LEU A 92 -7.12 -0.67 1.04
CA LEU A 92 -6.43 0.40 0.32
C LEU A 92 -7.14 0.73 -1.00
N ASN A 93 -7.45 -0.28 -1.80
CA ASN A 93 -8.05 -0.11 -3.13
C ASN A 93 -9.51 0.34 -3.08
N TRP A 94 -10.22 0.05 -1.99
CA TRP A 94 -11.58 0.55 -1.78
C TRP A 94 -11.64 2.00 -1.32
N THR A 95 -10.52 2.56 -0.84
CA THR A 95 -10.46 3.94 -0.30
C THR A 95 -11.04 5.02 -1.23
N PRO A 96 -10.81 5.01 -2.56
CA PRO A 96 -11.37 6.02 -3.47
C PRO A 96 -12.91 6.08 -3.49
N THR A 97 -13.60 5.00 -3.14
CA THR A 97 -15.07 4.94 -3.17
C THR A 97 -15.74 5.79 -2.10
N TRP A 98 -15.04 6.06 -0.99
CA TRP A 98 -15.57 6.79 0.17
C TRP A 98 -14.70 7.99 0.57
N TYR A 99 -13.49 8.13 0.01
CA TYR A 99 -12.57 9.21 0.33
C TYR A 99 -13.17 10.59 0.00
N ARG A 100 -13.04 11.53 0.95
CA ARG A 100 -13.41 12.94 0.77
C ARG A 100 -12.25 13.84 1.15
N ARG A 101 -11.83 14.72 0.23
CA ARG A 101 -10.81 15.76 0.51
C ARG A 101 -11.28 16.66 1.66
N GLY A 102 -10.35 17.10 2.50
CA GLY A 102 -10.65 17.93 3.68
C GLY A 102 -11.12 17.18 4.93
N ARG A 103 -11.28 15.85 4.89
CA ARG A 103 -11.52 15.01 6.07
C ARG A 103 -10.20 14.44 6.59
N LYS A 104 -9.94 13.13 6.43
CA LYS A 104 -8.65 12.51 6.79
C LYS A 104 -7.68 12.60 5.61
N SER A 105 -6.41 12.85 5.90
CA SER A 105 -5.37 12.82 4.86
C SER A 105 -5.11 11.37 4.39
N PRO A 106 -4.64 11.15 3.14
CA PRO A 106 -4.22 9.82 2.68
C PRO A 106 -3.19 9.17 3.61
N ALA A 107 -2.27 9.98 4.16
CA ALA A 107 -1.30 9.50 5.13
C ALA A 107 -1.98 9.00 6.39
N THR A 108 -2.89 9.78 6.98
CA THR A 108 -3.65 9.37 8.17
C THR A 108 -4.42 8.07 7.94
N ILE A 109 -5.05 7.91 6.78
CA ILE A 109 -5.78 6.69 6.43
C ILE A 109 -4.82 5.51 6.31
N GLY A 110 -3.70 5.65 5.59
CA GLY A 110 -2.73 4.58 5.38
C GLY A 110 -2.14 4.05 6.69
N ARG A 111 -1.79 4.94 7.63
CA ARG A 111 -1.31 4.54 8.96
C ARG A 111 -2.38 3.85 9.78
N ALA A 112 -3.61 4.38 9.77
CA ALA A 112 -4.72 3.80 10.52
C ALA A 112 -5.06 2.38 10.03
N LEU A 113 -5.03 2.14 8.72
CA LEU A 113 -5.28 0.81 8.14
C LEU A 113 -4.20 -0.21 8.54
N VAL A 114 -2.93 0.20 8.68
CA VAL A 114 -1.88 -0.69 9.17
C VAL A 114 -2.01 -0.93 10.67
N ALA A 115 -2.36 0.10 11.45
CA ALA A 115 -2.48 0.02 12.89
C ALA A 115 -3.54 -0.99 13.36
N VAL A 116 -4.66 -1.15 12.64
CA VAL A 116 -5.69 -2.17 12.98
C VAL A 116 -5.27 -3.61 12.68
N LEU A 117 -4.20 -3.82 11.93
CA LEU A 117 -3.68 -5.16 11.56
C LEU A 117 -2.49 -5.62 12.41
N ARG A 118 -2.00 -4.73 13.29
CA ARG A 118 -0.87 -4.96 14.18
C ARG A 118 -1.33 -5.46 15.53
#